data_AF-A0ABD3TIM6-F1
#
_entry.id   AF-A0ABD3TIM6-F1
#
_cell.length_a   1.000
_cell.length_b   1.000
_cell.length_c   1.000
_cell.angle_alpha   90.00
_cell.angle_beta   90.00
_cell.angle_gamma   90.00
#
_symmetry.space_group_name_H-M   'P 1'
#
loop_
_entity.id
_entity.type
_entity.pdbx_description
1 polymer ?
#
loop_
_entity_poly.entity_id
_entity_poly.type
_entity_poly.pdbx_seq_one_letter_code
_entity_poly.pdbx_strand_id
1 'polypeptide(L)'
;MLTRQNNTILSALARHGGDFSSYISQVDTRFNNMLAAIGQNSKTLQLLENTMIENEENLRQQYQKAEKLFAAQMLESHQIKHELEKLQIATAELAAGKLPPILIPPHVLAESIDQIETMVSTDYPGYSVTPKDLRYYYQFGSFIATRKDRDLYIALQIPISSRRRLFEMYRIQSFPVPINASSTHVTQLLDLPDIMLVTDDHQFYTTLALSSLNQCTGKDILHCNIRPTLKPLSLPQCKNSLFQDDKNNIHQTCNFRFMTNRVVPHILDISSNQILVYLMDEIILECQSQRRIVKGCRFCIMTIPCHCAVVTTAMTYDGHITTCSDNSTEVTQLHPINLALLQKKIQRHT
;
A
#
# COMPACT_ATOMS: atom_id res chain seq x y z
N MET A 1 35.46 -115.55 67.40
CA MET A 1 35.94 -114.92 66.14
C MET A 1 34.82 -114.44 65.21
N LEU A 2 33.60 -115.01 65.25
CA LEU A 2 32.46 -114.63 64.39
C LEU A 2 31.80 -113.26 64.68
N THR A 3 31.96 -112.70 65.88
CA THR A 3 31.39 -111.39 66.26
C THR A 3 32.13 -110.18 65.70
N ARG A 4 33.38 -110.34 65.23
CA ARG A 4 34.19 -109.22 64.72
C ARG A 4 33.91 -108.87 63.25
N GLN A 5 33.57 -109.87 62.42
CA GLN A 5 33.26 -109.66 60.99
C GLN A 5 31.85 -109.10 60.75
N ASN A 6 30.85 -109.53 61.51
CA ASN A 6 29.50 -108.93 61.41
C ASN A 6 29.49 -107.46 61.86
N ASN A 7 30.23 -107.13 62.91
CA ASN A 7 30.33 -105.74 63.38
C ASN A 7 31.06 -104.82 62.39
N THR A 8 31.96 -105.35 61.57
CA THR A 8 32.67 -104.56 60.54
C THR A 8 31.81 -104.32 59.30
N ILE A 9 31.01 -105.30 58.87
CA ILE A 9 30.07 -105.12 57.76
C ILE A 9 28.90 -104.21 58.15
N LEU A 10 28.33 -104.39 59.35
CA LEU A 10 27.26 -103.53 59.87
C LEU A 10 27.73 -102.09 60.09
N SER A 11 28.96 -101.88 60.58
CA SER A 11 29.51 -100.53 60.70
C SER A 11 29.83 -99.90 59.34
N ALA A 12 30.28 -100.66 58.34
CA ALA A 12 30.49 -100.16 56.97
C ALA A 12 29.18 -99.77 56.28
N LEU A 13 28.11 -100.58 56.42
CA LEU A 13 26.77 -100.27 55.90
C LEU A 13 26.14 -99.07 56.60
N ALA A 14 26.28 -98.95 57.92
CA ALA A 14 25.81 -97.78 58.67
C ALA A 14 26.57 -96.51 58.27
N ARG A 15 27.88 -96.61 58.00
CA ARG A 15 28.71 -95.51 57.54
C ARG A 15 28.35 -95.08 56.12
N HIS A 16 28.15 -96.03 55.20
CA HIS A 16 27.68 -95.74 53.83
C HIS A 16 26.27 -95.16 53.80
N GLY A 17 25.36 -95.62 54.68
CA GLY A 17 24.03 -95.02 54.84
C GLY A 17 24.09 -93.57 55.34
N GLY A 18 25.01 -93.28 56.27
CA GLY A 18 25.32 -91.92 56.72
C GLY A 18 25.89 -91.03 55.62
N ASP A 19 26.83 -91.55 54.83
CA ASP A 19 27.45 -90.82 53.72
C ASP A 19 26.43 -90.52 52.59
N PHE A 20 25.53 -91.47 52.28
CA PHE A 20 24.48 -91.28 51.29
C PHE A 20 23.41 -90.27 51.75
N SER A 21 23.01 -90.32 53.02
CA SER A 21 22.11 -89.32 53.62
C SER A 21 22.74 -87.93 53.63
N SER A 22 24.04 -87.83 53.93
CA SER A 22 24.80 -86.57 53.85
C SER A 22 24.87 -86.03 52.42
N TYR A 23 25.10 -86.89 51.43
CA TYR A 23 25.10 -86.51 50.02
C TYR A 23 23.72 -85.99 49.57
N ILE A 24 22.63 -86.69 49.89
CA ILE A 24 21.27 -86.23 49.57
C ILE A 24 20.98 -84.88 50.23
N SER A 25 21.36 -84.70 51.49
CA SER A 25 21.19 -83.42 52.20
C SER A 25 21.99 -82.28 51.55
N GLN A 26 23.22 -82.55 51.08
CA GLN A 26 24.01 -81.56 50.35
C GLN A 26 23.43 -81.24 48.97
N VAL A 27 22.90 -82.22 48.25
CA VAL A 27 22.24 -82.01 46.96
C VAL A 27 20.96 -81.19 47.15
N ASP A 28 20.15 -81.50 48.16
CA ASP A 28 18.93 -80.75 48.47
C ASP A 28 19.25 -79.30 48.87
N THR A 29 20.29 -79.10 49.68
CA THR A 29 20.79 -77.76 50.03
C THR A 29 21.24 -76.99 48.78
N ARG A 30 21.98 -77.63 47.86
CA ARG A 30 22.40 -77.01 46.61
C ARG A 30 21.22 -76.69 45.70
N PHE A 31 20.24 -77.58 45.61
CA PHE A 31 19.05 -77.37 44.79
C PHE A 31 18.20 -76.21 45.34
N ASN A 32 18.01 -76.15 46.66
CA ASN A 32 17.33 -75.04 47.33
C ASN A 32 18.09 -73.72 47.16
N ASN A 33 19.43 -73.73 47.28
CA ASN A 33 20.26 -72.55 47.01
C ASN A 33 20.16 -72.10 45.54
N MET A 34 20.10 -73.04 44.60
CA MET A 34 19.95 -72.76 43.18
C MET A 34 18.56 -72.18 42.87
N LEU A 35 17.49 -72.76 43.42
CA LEU A 35 16.14 -72.23 43.30
C LEU A 35 16.01 -70.83 43.91
N ALA A 36 16.63 -70.60 45.07
CA ALA A 36 16.69 -69.28 45.70
C ALA A 36 17.43 -68.27 44.81
N ALA A 37 18.58 -68.65 44.24
CA ALA A 37 19.35 -67.80 43.33
C ALA A 37 18.58 -67.48 42.03
N ILE A 38 17.87 -68.47 41.45
CA ILE A 38 17.01 -68.27 40.28
C ILE A 38 15.86 -67.32 40.61
N GLY A 39 15.19 -67.53 41.74
CA GLY A 39 14.11 -66.66 42.21
C GLY A 39 14.59 -65.22 42.46
N GLN A 40 15.79 -65.05 43.00
CA GLN A 40 16.40 -63.75 43.22
C GLN A 40 16.74 -63.05 41.90
N ASN A 41 17.37 -63.76 40.96
CA ASN A 41 17.67 -63.23 39.63
C ASN A 41 16.41 -62.83 38.87
N SER A 42 15.34 -63.63 38.95
CA SER A 42 14.04 -63.30 38.33
C SER A 42 13.47 -61.99 38.87
N LYS A 43 13.55 -61.75 40.19
CA LYS A 43 13.10 -60.49 40.80
C LYS A 43 13.98 -59.31 40.37
N THR A 44 15.29 -59.52 40.29
CA THR A 44 16.22 -58.47 39.82
C THR A 44 15.95 -58.10 38.38
N LEU A 45 15.64 -59.07 37.51
CA LEU A 45 15.29 -58.81 36.11
C LEU A 45 13.96 -58.04 35.98
N GLN A 46 12.94 -58.39 36.76
CA GLN A 46 11.68 -57.63 36.79
C GLN A 46 11.87 -56.20 37.29
N LEU A 47 12.70 -56.01 38.33
CA LEU A 47 13.01 -54.67 38.82
C LEU A 47 13.74 -53.85 37.74
N LEU A 48 14.69 -54.47 37.03
CA LEU A 48 15.43 -53.83 35.95
C LEU A 48 14.51 -53.43 34.78
N GLU A 49 13.59 -54.32 34.38
CA GLU A 49 12.60 -54.08 33.34
C GLU A 49 11.69 -52.89 33.69
N ASN A 50 11.12 -52.89 34.90
CA ASN A 50 10.29 -51.78 35.37
C ASN A 50 11.08 -50.47 35.42
N THR A 51 12.32 -50.50 35.89
CA THR A 51 13.20 -49.32 35.94
C THR A 51 13.52 -48.82 34.53
N MET A 52 13.69 -49.70 33.54
CA MET A 52 13.92 -49.31 32.15
C MET A 52 12.68 -48.63 31.54
N ILE A 53 11.49 -49.18 31.76
CA ILE A 53 10.23 -48.61 31.26
C ILE A 53 10.00 -47.22 31.87
N GLU A 54 10.16 -47.06 33.18
CA GLU A 54 10.02 -45.76 33.85
C GLU A 54 11.02 -44.72 33.32
N ASN A 55 12.27 -45.14 33.09
CA ASN A 55 13.29 -44.27 32.51
C ASN A 55 12.97 -43.87 31.06
N GLU A 56 12.46 -44.80 30.25
CA GLU A 56 12.05 -44.51 28.87
C GLU A 56 10.89 -43.52 28.83
N GLU A 57 9.87 -43.72 29.67
CA GLU A 57 8.75 -42.79 29.78
C GLU A 57 9.20 -41.41 30.25
N ASN A 58 10.06 -41.34 31.26
CA ASN A 58 10.60 -40.07 31.74
C ASN A 58 11.41 -39.37 30.63
N LEU A 59 12.27 -40.10 29.91
CA LEU A 59 13.07 -39.55 28.83
C LEU A 59 12.20 -39.04 27.67
N ARG A 60 11.14 -39.76 27.32
CA ARG A 60 10.15 -39.32 26.32
C ARG A 60 9.42 -38.06 26.77
N GLN A 61 9.01 -37.98 28.03
CA GLN A 61 8.39 -36.77 28.59
C GLN A 61 9.36 -35.58 28.59
N GLN A 62 10.63 -35.78 28.94
CA GLN A 62 11.66 -34.74 28.88
C GLN A 62 11.88 -34.25 27.44
N TYR A 63 11.93 -35.16 26.47
CA TYR A 63 12.08 -34.80 25.06
C TYR A 63 10.90 -33.97 24.55
N GLN A 64 9.67 -34.37 24.86
CA GLN A 64 8.46 -33.60 24.50
C GLN A 64 8.43 -32.21 25.15
N LYS A 65 8.90 -32.08 26.39
CA LYS A 65 9.03 -30.78 27.06
C LYS A 65 10.09 -29.91 26.36
N ALA A 66 11.24 -30.47 26.04
CA ALA A 66 12.30 -29.77 25.32
C ALA A 66 11.82 -29.29 23.94
N GLU A 67 11.16 -30.15 23.17
CA GLU A 67 10.59 -29.80 21.86
C GLU A 67 9.60 -28.63 21.95
N LYS A 68 8.69 -28.65 22.92
CA LYS A 68 7.76 -27.54 23.15
C LYS A 68 8.47 -26.23 23.51
N LEU A 69 9.50 -26.30 24.37
CA LEU A 69 10.31 -25.13 24.73
C LEU A 69 11.06 -24.58 23.53
N PHE A 70 11.67 -25.43 22.70
CA PHE A 70 12.35 -25.01 21.48
C PHE A 70 11.39 -24.37 20.48
N ALA A 71 10.21 -24.95 20.28
CA ALA A 71 9.19 -24.37 19.39
C ALA A 71 8.72 -23.00 19.88
N ALA A 72 8.46 -22.84 21.18
CA ALA A 72 8.08 -21.56 21.78
C ALA A 72 9.19 -20.51 21.61
N GLN A 73 10.44 -20.87 21.93
CA GLN A 73 11.59 -19.97 21.79
C GLN A 73 11.82 -19.55 20.34
N MET A 74 11.63 -20.46 19.39
CA MET A 74 11.77 -20.19 17.96
C MET A 74 10.69 -19.21 17.50
N LEU A 75 9.44 -19.39 17.94
CA LEU A 75 8.34 -18.48 17.63
C LEU A 75 8.60 -17.07 18.17
N GLU A 76 9.01 -16.94 19.43
CA GLU A 76 9.35 -15.66 20.05
C GLU A 76 10.52 -14.98 19.32
N SER A 77 11.56 -15.74 18.98
CA SER A 77 12.72 -15.22 18.24
C SER A 77 12.33 -14.71 16.85
N HIS A 78 11.43 -15.42 16.16
CA HIS A 78 10.88 -14.96 14.88
C HIS A 78 10.06 -13.68 15.02
N GLN A 79 9.24 -13.58 16.06
CA GLN A 79 8.46 -12.36 16.33
C GLN A 79 9.37 -11.17 16.60
N ILE A 80 10.39 -11.32 17.43
CA ILE A 80 11.37 -10.26 17.72
C ILE A 80 12.09 -9.83 16.45
N LYS A 81 12.55 -10.79 15.63
CA LYS A 81 13.22 -10.49 14.37
C LYS A 81 12.30 -9.71 13.42
N HIS A 82 11.04 -10.12 13.30
CA HIS A 82 10.04 -9.46 12.47
C HIS A 82 9.77 -8.02 12.91
N GLU A 83 9.60 -7.79 14.22
CA GLU A 83 9.41 -6.43 14.75
C GLU A 83 10.66 -5.56 14.57
N LEU A 84 11.86 -6.15 14.64
CA LEU A 84 13.10 -5.44 14.37
C LEU A 84 13.23 -5.04 12.88
N GLU A 85 12.88 -5.94 11.96
CA GLU A 85 12.87 -5.67 10.52
C GLU A 85 11.88 -4.54 10.17
N LYS A 86 10.68 -4.60 10.76
CA LYS A 86 9.67 -3.53 10.68
C LYS A 86 10.23 -2.19 11.16
N LEU A 87 10.88 -2.17 12.33
CA LEU A 87 11.49 -0.95 12.88
C LEU A 87 12.61 -0.42 11.98
N GLN A 88 13.41 -1.32 11.39
CA GLN A 88 14.46 -0.95 10.45
C GLN A 88 13.91 -0.29 9.18
N ILE A 89 12.84 -0.85 8.59
CA ILE A 89 12.17 -0.25 7.43
C ILE A 89 11.60 1.12 7.80
N ALA A 90 10.93 1.21 8.94
CA ALA A 90 10.31 2.45 9.40
C ALA A 90 11.34 3.56 9.63
N THR A 91 12.47 3.24 10.25
CA THR A 91 13.55 4.22 10.46
C THR A 91 14.16 4.68 9.14
N ALA A 92 14.27 3.81 8.14
CA ALA A 92 14.72 4.17 6.80
C ALA A 92 13.70 5.10 6.08
N GLU A 93 12.40 4.81 6.19
CA GLU A 93 11.34 5.68 5.66
C GLU A 93 11.35 7.07 6.33
N LEU A 94 11.51 7.11 7.65
CA LEU A 94 11.61 8.34 8.43
C LEU A 94 12.82 9.19 7.99
N ALA A 95 13.97 8.55 7.79
CA ALA A 95 15.18 9.20 7.27
C ALA A 95 14.99 9.69 5.82
N ALA A 96 14.16 9.02 5.03
CA ALA A 96 13.76 9.45 3.69
C ALA A 96 12.69 10.56 3.68
N GLY A 97 12.29 11.06 4.86
CA GLY A 97 11.29 12.12 4.99
C GLY A 97 9.85 11.64 4.83
N LYS A 98 9.57 10.34 5.03
CA LYS A 98 8.23 9.76 5.02
C LYS A 98 7.83 9.32 6.42
N LEU A 99 6.61 9.64 6.84
CA LEU A 99 6.14 9.24 8.16
C LEU A 99 5.69 7.77 8.13
N PRO A 100 6.30 6.85 8.90
CA PRO A 100 5.95 5.44 8.85
C PRO A 100 4.70 5.16 9.71
N PRO A 101 3.64 4.53 9.17
CA PRO A 101 2.45 4.16 9.94
C PRO A 101 2.72 3.19 11.09
N ILE A 102 3.88 2.53 11.10
CA ILE A 102 4.27 1.61 12.16
C ILE A 102 4.86 2.33 13.38
N LEU A 103 5.47 3.51 13.18
CA LEU A 103 5.96 4.35 14.29
C LEU A 103 4.83 5.21 14.86
N ILE A 104 3.96 5.71 13.98
CA ILE A 104 2.76 6.44 14.36
C ILE A 104 1.57 5.70 13.76
N PRO A 105 0.88 4.85 14.53
CA PRO A 105 -0.30 4.14 14.05
C PRO A 105 -1.42 5.08 13.61
N PRO A 106 -2.21 4.72 12.57
CA PRO A 106 -3.33 5.55 12.09
C PRO A 106 -4.31 5.98 13.19
N HIS A 107 -4.63 5.08 14.13
CA HIS A 107 -5.54 5.40 15.23
C HIS A 107 -4.97 6.46 16.19
N VAL A 108 -3.68 6.39 16.51
CA VAL A 108 -2.98 7.38 17.35
C VAL A 108 -2.98 8.74 16.68
N LEU A 109 -2.71 8.78 15.37
CA LEU A 109 -2.70 10.03 14.61
C LEU A 109 -4.10 10.65 14.52
N ALA A 110 -5.14 9.84 14.28
CA ALA A 110 -6.53 10.32 14.23
C ALA A 110 -6.95 10.93 15.57
N GLU A 111 -6.71 10.22 16.68
CA GLU A 111 -7.03 10.70 18.02
C GLU A 111 -6.27 11.99 18.34
N SER A 112 -4.99 12.07 17.97
CA SER A 112 -4.18 13.29 18.15
C SER A 112 -4.73 14.48 17.36
N ILE A 113 -5.14 14.27 16.10
CA ILE A 113 -5.75 15.29 15.26
C ILE A 113 -7.09 15.77 15.85
N ASP A 114 -7.92 14.86 16.35
CA ASP A 114 -9.21 15.20 16.96
C ASP A 114 -9.05 15.98 18.27
N GLN A 115 -8.06 15.62 19.08
CA GLN A 115 -7.70 16.38 20.28
C GLN A 115 -7.22 17.80 19.92
N ILE A 116 -6.37 17.91 18.90
CA ILE A 116 -5.86 19.21 18.43
C ILE A 116 -6.99 20.04 17.81
N GLU A 117 -7.89 19.45 17.04
CA GLU A 117 -9.09 20.11 16.51
C GLU A 117 -9.95 20.66 17.65
N THR A 118 -10.15 19.88 18.72
CA THR A 118 -10.92 20.31 19.89
C THR A 118 -10.26 21.51 20.57
N MET A 119 -8.95 21.46 20.79
CA MET A 119 -8.16 22.56 21.37
C MET A 119 -8.22 23.81 20.49
N VAL A 120 -7.95 23.68 19.19
CA VAL A 120 -7.97 24.79 18.23
C VAL A 120 -9.35 25.42 18.17
N SER A 121 -10.41 24.62 18.10
CA SER A 121 -11.78 25.13 18.01
C SER A 121 -12.25 25.85 19.27
N THR A 122 -11.72 25.47 20.44
CA THR A 122 -12.05 26.06 21.74
C THR A 122 -11.26 27.35 21.98
N ASP A 123 -9.95 27.32 21.77
CA ASP A 123 -9.04 28.43 22.09
C ASP A 123 -9.02 29.49 20.99
N TYR A 124 -9.26 29.09 19.74
CA TYR A 124 -9.22 29.95 18.55
C TYR A 124 -10.50 29.79 17.71
N PRO A 125 -11.64 30.36 18.15
CA PRO A 125 -12.89 30.29 17.42
C PRO A 125 -12.73 30.75 15.96
N GLY A 126 -13.16 29.90 15.02
CA GLY A 126 -13.06 30.14 13.58
C GLY A 126 -11.88 29.47 12.89
N TYR A 127 -10.95 28.87 13.64
CA TYR A 127 -9.91 28.01 13.09
C TYR A 127 -10.29 26.52 13.19
N SER A 128 -9.74 25.72 12.28
CA SER A 128 -9.87 24.27 12.26
C SER A 128 -8.65 23.62 11.63
N VAL A 129 -8.34 22.40 12.03
CA VAL A 129 -7.36 21.54 11.39
C VAL A 129 -7.85 21.16 10.00
N THR A 130 -7.02 21.34 8.99
CA THR A 130 -7.36 21.01 7.60
C THR A 130 -6.08 20.70 6.84
N PRO A 131 -5.95 19.50 6.22
CA PRO A 131 -6.97 18.45 6.08
C PRO A 131 -7.11 17.53 7.30
N LYS A 132 -8.28 16.87 7.41
CA LYS A 132 -8.53 15.81 8.42
C LYS A 132 -8.19 14.40 7.93
N ASP A 133 -7.95 14.24 6.64
CA ASP A 133 -7.60 12.95 6.05
C ASP A 133 -6.20 12.51 6.50
N LEU A 134 -6.10 11.32 7.11
CA LEU A 134 -4.85 10.75 7.60
C LEU A 134 -3.84 10.49 6.47
N ARG A 135 -4.31 10.20 5.25
CA ARG A 135 -3.44 9.92 4.09
C ARG A 135 -2.53 11.10 3.78
N TYR A 136 -3.03 12.32 3.98
CA TYR A 136 -2.25 13.54 3.79
C TYR A 136 -0.99 13.55 4.66
N TYR A 137 -1.10 13.18 5.94
CA TYR A 137 0.00 13.25 6.88
C TYR A 137 1.09 12.21 6.61
N TYR A 138 0.71 11.02 6.15
CA TYR A 138 1.68 9.98 5.80
C TYR A 138 2.38 10.23 4.46
N GLN A 139 1.71 10.88 3.50
CA GLN A 139 2.26 11.10 2.16
C GLN A 139 2.94 12.46 1.98
N PHE A 140 2.40 13.50 2.62
CA PHE A 140 2.77 14.90 2.39
C PHE A 140 3.02 15.69 3.68
N GLY A 141 2.80 15.08 4.85
CA GLY A 141 3.01 15.72 6.14
C GLY A 141 4.45 16.20 6.31
N SER A 142 4.60 17.45 6.76
CA SER A 142 5.89 18.01 7.13
C SER A 142 6.20 17.64 8.57
N PHE A 143 7.32 16.99 8.82
CA PHE A 143 7.74 16.62 10.17
C PHE A 143 9.25 16.72 10.32
N ILE A 144 9.69 16.82 11.58
CA ILE A 144 11.09 16.68 11.95
C ILE A 144 11.18 15.50 12.91
N ALA A 145 12.11 14.59 12.62
CA ALA A 145 12.41 13.48 13.50
C ALA A 145 13.82 13.65 14.07
N THR A 146 13.97 13.46 15.37
CA THR A 146 15.28 13.43 16.03
C THR A 146 15.30 12.39 17.12
N ARG A 147 16.49 11.88 17.43
CA ARG A 147 16.71 10.95 18.52
C ARG A 147 17.53 11.65 19.60
N LYS A 148 17.09 11.52 20.84
CA LYS A 148 17.87 11.89 22.02
C LYS A 148 17.90 10.70 22.97
N ASP A 149 19.10 10.20 23.26
CA ASP A 149 19.33 9.02 24.09
C ASP A 149 18.59 7.77 23.57
N ARG A 150 17.52 7.38 24.26
CA ARG A 150 16.68 6.21 23.97
C ARG A 150 15.33 6.59 23.35
N ASP A 151 15.04 7.87 23.22
CA ASP A 151 13.74 8.37 22.78
C ASP A 151 13.80 8.92 21.36
N LEU A 152 12.77 8.57 20.58
CA LEU A 152 12.52 9.12 19.25
C LEU A 152 11.47 10.22 19.38
N TYR A 153 11.82 11.43 18.98
CA TYR A 153 10.93 12.57 18.94
C TYR A 153 10.53 12.85 17.50
N ILE A 154 9.22 12.91 17.25
CA ILE A 154 8.65 13.27 15.96
C ILE A 154 7.77 14.50 16.18
N ALA A 155 8.18 15.63 15.60
CA ALA A 155 7.42 16.86 15.58
C ALA A 155 6.70 16.99 14.24
N LEU A 156 5.42 16.62 14.21
CA LEU A 156 4.57 16.72 13.03
C LEU A 156 3.91 18.10 12.95
N GLN A 157 4.01 18.75 11.80
CA GLN A 157 3.32 20.02 11.54
C GLN A 157 1.88 19.73 11.11
N ILE A 158 0.92 20.20 11.91
CA ILE A 158 -0.50 20.06 11.62
C ILE A 158 -1.03 21.40 11.11
N PRO A 159 -1.43 21.49 9.83
CA PRO A 159 -1.93 22.72 9.25
C PRO A 159 -3.28 23.11 9.84
N ILE A 160 -3.38 24.38 10.25
CA ILE A 160 -4.60 24.99 10.77
C ILE A 160 -5.03 26.07 9.78
N SER A 161 -6.32 26.10 9.48
CA SER A 161 -6.93 27.05 8.56
C SER A 161 -8.02 27.83 9.27
N SER A 162 -8.11 29.13 9.01
CA SER A 162 -9.24 29.98 9.43
C SER A 162 -10.48 29.78 8.56
N ARG A 163 -10.38 28.97 7.49
CA ARG A 163 -11.47 28.66 6.57
C ARG A 163 -11.66 27.15 6.57
N ARG A 164 -12.89 26.73 6.90
CA ARG A 164 -13.32 25.33 6.87
C ARG A 164 -13.51 24.75 5.47
N ARG A 165 -13.42 25.57 4.43
CA ARG A 165 -13.73 25.18 3.05
C ARG A 165 -12.47 24.89 2.27
N LEU A 166 -12.45 23.72 1.66
CA LEU A 166 -11.47 23.39 0.64
C LEU A 166 -11.92 23.98 -0.70
N PHE A 167 -10.94 24.27 -1.55
CA PHE A 167 -11.20 24.65 -2.93
C PHE A 167 -10.66 23.57 -3.85
N GLU A 168 -11.50 23.13 -4.77
CA GLU A 168 -11.07 22.38 -5.93
C GLU A 168 -10.43 23.34 -6.94
N MET A 169 -9.22 23.01 -7.37
CA MET A 169 -8.45 23.85 -8.28
C MET A 169 -8.50 23.30 -9.70
N TYR A 170 -8.99 24.12 -10.62
CA TYR A 170 -9.06 23.83 -12.04
C TYR A 170 -8.11 24.74 -12.79
N ARG A 171 -7.14 24.14 -13.49
CA ARG A 171 -6.32 24.87 -14.46
C ARG A 171 -7.12 24.99 -15.76
N ILE A 172 -7.32 26.22 -16.23
CA ILE A 172 -8.06 26.47 -17.45
C ILE A 172 -7.06 26.61 -18.60
N GLN A 173 -7.31 25.86 -19.67
CA GLN A 173 -6.57 25.97 -20.93
C GLN A 173 -7.55 26.23 -22.06
N SER A 174 -7.20 27.19 -22.93
CA SER A 174 -7.98 27.52 -24.11
C SER A 174 -7.17 27.23 -25.35
N PHE A 175 -7.76 26.48 -26.28
CA PHE A 175 -7.09 26.07 -27.51
C PHE A 175 -7.87 26.56 -28.73
N PRO A 176 -7.19 26.89 -29.83
CA PRO A 176 -7.86 27.32 -31.05
C PRO A 176 -8.64 26.15 -31.67
N VAL A 177 -9.92 26.35 -31.98
CA VAL A 177 -10.78 25.33 -32.60
C VAL A 177 -11.03 25.71 -34.06
N PRO A 178 -10.67 24.86 -35.05
CA PRO A 178 -10.91 25.13 -36.45
C PRO A 178 -12.39 25.31 -36.77
N ILE A 179 -12.67 26.12 -37.77
CA ILE A 179 -14.06 26.47 -38.11
C ILE A 179 -14.74 25.36 -38.90
N ASN A 180 -13.96 24.61 -39.66
CA ASN A 180 -14.36 23.36 -40.26
C ASN A 180 -13.09 22.53 -40.46
N ALA A 181 -13.25 21.28 -40.88
CA ALA A 181 -12.12 20.36 -41.02
C ALA A 181 -11.03 20.88 -41.99
N SER A 182 -11.38 21.64 -43.03
CA SER A 182 -10.43 22.11 -44.05
C SER A 182 -9.83 23.49 -43.79
N SER A 183 -10.40 24.28 -42.89
CA SER A 183 -10.04 25.67 -42.65
C SER A 183 -8.83 25.81 -41.72
N THR A 184 -7.96 26.76 -42.05
CA THR A 184 -6.87 27.25 -41.20
C THR A 184 -7.32 28.39 -40.27
N HIS A 185 -8.57 28.85 -40.42
CA HIS A 185 -9.21 29.82 -39.54
C HIS A 185 -9.79 29.12 -38.32
N VAL A 186 -9.68 29.76 -37.16
CA VAL A 186 -10.06 29.22 -35.86
C VAL A 186 -10.95 30.18 -35.11
N THR A 187 -11.70 29.62 -34.17
CA THR A 187 -12.29 30.38 -33.07
C THR A 187 -11.61 29.95 -31.79
N GLN A 188 -11.28 30.90 -30.92
CA GLN A 188 -10.75 30.60 -29.60
C GLN A 188 -11.44 31.49 -28.59
N LEU A 189 -11.66 30.94 -27.39
CA LEU A 189 -12.13 31.72 -26.27
C LEU A 189 -10.95 32.45 -25.64
N LEU A 190 -11.03 33.77 -25.59
CA LEU A 190 -10.01 34.61 -24.95
C LEU A 190 -10.48 35.09 -23.58
N ASP A 191 -9.59 35.76 -22.85
CA ASP A 191 -9.88 36.43 -21.58
C ASP A 191 -10.32 35.47 -20.45
N LEU A 192 -9.86 34.21 -20.51
CA LEU A 192 -10.00 33.22 -19.44
C LEU A 192 -8.90 33.40 -18.38
N PRO A 193 -9.17 33.09 -17.10
CA PRO A 193 -8.14 33.10 -16.07
C PRO A 193 -7.27 31.85 -16.19
N ASP A 194 -6.09 31.86 -15.57
CA ASP A 194 -5.23 30.66 -15.53
C ASP A 194 -5.84 29.56 -14.65
N ILE A 195 -6.40 29.96 -13.51
CA ILE A 195 -6.92 29.06 -12.48
C ILE A 195 -8.31 29.50 -12.04
N MET A 196 -9.20 28.52 -11.90
CA MET A 196 -10.48 28.66 -11.23
C MET A 196 -10.49 27.78 -9.99
N LEU A 197 -10.87 28.38 -8.86
CA LEU A 197 -11.04 27.70 -7.59
C LEU A 197 -12.53 27.61 -7.29
N VAL A 198 -13.02 26.42 -7.00
CA VAL A 198 -14.44 26.17 -6.69
C VAL A 198 -14.54 25.61 -5.28
N THR A 199 -15.49 26.10 -4.48
CA THR A 199 -15.70 25.55 -3.14
C THR A 199 -16.21 24.11 -3.22
N ASP A 200 -15.84 23.30 -2.23
CA ASP A 200 -16.32 21.92 -2.04
C ASP A 200 -17.85 21.75 -2.10
N ASP A 201 -18.60 22.74 -1.61
CA ASP A 201 -20.07 22.78 -1.69
C ASP A 201 -20.63 23.21 -3.07
N HIS A 202 -19.77 23.50 -4.05
CA HIS A 202 -20.11 24.01 -5.37
C HIS A 202 -21.04 25.24 -5.38
N GLN A 203 -20.98 26.08 -4.33
CA GLN A 203 -21.80 27.30 -4.27
C GLN A 203 -21.04 28.54 -4.75
N PHE A 204 -19.72 28.56 -4.58
CA PHE A 204 -18.90 29.74 -4.86
C PHE A 204 -17.66 29.36 -5.67
N TYR A 205 -17.15 30.35 -6.38
CA TYR A 205 -15.87 30.24 -7.07
C TYR A 205 -15.06 31.52 -6.96
N THR A 206 -13.79 31.42 -7.29
CA THR A 206 -12.89 32.54 -7.50
C THR A 206 -11.87 32.20 -8.56
N THR A 207 -11.07 33.17 -8.99
CA THR A 207 -10.09 32.97 -10.05
C THR A 207 -8.76 33.56 -9.65
N LEU A 208 -7.67 32.84 -9.95
CA LEU A 208 -6.30 33.26 -9.63
C LEU A 208 -5.43 33.27 -10.88
N ALA A 209 -4.42 34.13 -10.87
CA ALA A 209 -3.31 34.04 -11.81
C ALA A 209 -2.37 32.91 -11.38
N LEU A 210 -1.64 32.30 -12.31
CA LEU A 210 -0.68 31.24 -12.00
C LEU A 210 0.41 31.72 -11.03
N SER A 211 0.83 32.98 -11.15
CA SER A 211 1.83 33.59 -10.26
C SER A 211 1.37 33.70 -8.80
N SER A 212 0.06 33.69 -8.54
CA SER A 212 -0.48 33.71 -7.17
C SER A 212 -0.16 32.42 -6.41
N LEU A 213 0.08 31.30 -7.12
CA LEU A 213 0.46 30.04 -6.48
C LEU A 213 1.83 30.11 -5.79
N ASN A 214 2.66 31.10 -6.11
CA ASN A 214 3.94 31.31 -5.41
C ASN A 214 3.76 31.71 -3.93
N GLN A 215 2.55 32.12 -3.52
CA GLN A 215 2.19 32.43 -2.14
C GLN A 215 1.59 31.22 -1.40
N CYS A 216 1.56 30.07 -2.06
CA CYS A 216 1.03 28.83 -1.52
C CYS A 216 2.17 27.90 -1.12
N THR A 217 1.93 27.08 -0.11
CA THR A 217 2.83 26.04 0.36
C THR A 217 2.11 24.71 0.40
N GLY A 218 2.83 23.62 0.19
CA GLY A 218 2.26 22.27 0.05
C GLY A 218 2.44 21.69 -1.34
N LYS A 219 2.09 20.42 -1.52
CA LYS A 219 2.17 19.70 -2.81
C LYS A 219 0.77 19.36 -3.33
N ASP A 220 0.05 18.51 -2.59
CA ASP A 220 -1.30 18.09 -2.95
C ASP A 220 -2.37 19.07 -2.47
N ILE A 221 -2.28 19.49 -1.21
CA ILE A 221 -3.13 20.53 -0.65
C ILE A 221 -2.30 21.78 -0.49
N LEU A 222 -2.74 22.85 -1.16
CA LEU A 222 -2.05 24.13 -1.16
C LEU A 222 -2.64 25.03 -0.08
N HIS A 223 -1.81 25.35 0.92
CA HIS A 223 -2.10 26.35 1.93
C HIS A 223 -1.61 27.71 1.43
N CYS A 224 -2.56 28.56 1.03
CA CYS A 224 -2.28 29.85 0.44
C CYS A 224 -2.61 30.98 1.40
N ASN A 225 -1.70 31.94 1.56
CA ASN A 225 -1.99 33.19 2.26
C ASN A 225 -2.67 34.21 1.34
N ILE A 226 -3.74 33.78 0.67
CA ILE A 226 -4.50 34.61 -0.27
C ILE A 226 -5.91 34.79 0.29
N ARG A 227 -6.44 36.01 0.22
CA ARG A 227 -7.82 36.32 0.60
C ARG A 227 -8.65 36.56 -0.65
N PRO A 228 -9.02 35.52 -1.42
CA PRO A 228 -9.76 35.72 -2.65
C PRO A 228 -11.19 36.18 -2.35
N THR A 229 -11.69 37.07 -3.20
CA THR A 229 -13.12 37.40 -3.26
C THR A 229 -13.88 36.26 -3.90
N LEU A 230 -14.90 35.76 -3.21
CA LEU A 230 -15.75 34.69 -3.70
C LEU A 230 -16.93 35.27 -4.50
N LYS A 231 -17.28 34.60 -5.58
CA LYS A 231 -18.42 34.90 -6.43
C LYS A 231 -19.38 33.71 -6.45
N PRO A 232 -20.71 33.91 -6.44
CA PRO A 232 -21.64 32.81 -6.56
C PRO A 232 -21.49 32.09 -7.90
N LEU A 233 -21.54 30.75 -7.88
CA LEU A 233 -21.66 29.91 -9.07
C LEU A 233 -23.05 30.02 -9.72
N SER A 234 -24.00 30.77 -9.17
CA SER A 234 -25.26 31.08 -9.85
C SER A 234 -25.16 32.24 -10.83
N LEU A 235 -24.08 33.02 -10.79
CA LEU A 235 -23.92 34.20 -11.64
C LEU A 235 -23.54 33.78 -13.08
N PRO A 236 -24.33 34.17 -14.12
CA PRO A 236 -24.04 33.79 -15.49
C PRO A 236 -22.84 34.59 -16.02
N GLN A 237 -21.65 34.06 -15.83
CA GLN A 237 -20.39 34.57 -16.41
C GLN A 237 -19.75 33.45 -17.21
N CYS A 238 -19.04 33.79 -18.29
CA CYS A 238 -18.45 32.81 -19.21
C CYS A 238 -17.76 31.64 -18.51
N LYS A 239 -16.90 31.93 -17.53
CA LYS A 239 -16.11 30.94 -16.78
C LYS A 239 -17.00 29.93 -16.05
N ASN A 240 -18.06 30.43 -15.42
CA ASN A 240 -19.03 29.62 -14.71
C ASN A 240 -19.95 28.85 -15.67
N SER A 241 -20.43 29.50 -16.73
CA SER A 241 -21.25 28.83 -17.74
C SER A 241 -20.49 27.71 -18.45
N LEU A 242 -19.18 27.86 -18.68
CA LEU A 242 -18.31 26.78 -19.14
C LEU A 242 -18.20 25.64 -18.12
N PHE A 243 -17.96 25.99 -16.85
CA PHE A 243 -17.83 25.00 -15.77
C PHE A 243 -19.11 24.17 -15.59
N GLN A 244 -20.28 24.79 -15.75
CA GLN A 244 -21.60 24.15 -15.61
C GLN A 244 -22.15 23.53 -16.90
N ASP A 245 -21.41 23.60 -18.02
CA ASP A 245 -21.89 23.25 -19.38
C ASP A 245 -23.23 23.92 -19.75
N ASP A 246 -23.45 25.16 -19.30
CA ASP A 246 -24.65 25.93 -19.62
C ASP A 246 -24.51 26.55 -21.01
N LYS A 247 -24.86 25.76 -22.02
CA LYS A 247 -24.77 26.12 -23.44
C LYS A 247 -25.47 27.44 -23.77
N ASN A 248 -26.62 27.72 -23.14
CA ASN A 248 -27.38 28.94 -23.39
C ASN A 248 -26.61 30.19 -22.94
N ASN A 249 -26.06 30.14 -21.73
CA ASN A 249 -25.31 31.27 -21.17
C ASN A 249 -23.89 31.38 -21.72
N ILE A 250 -23.26 30.27 -22.15
CA ILE A 250 -21.98 30.31 -22.87
C ILE A 250 -22.08 31.24 -24.09
N HIS A 251 -23.17 31.16 -24.85
CA HIS A 251 -23.37 31.99 -26.03
C HIS A 251 -23.46 33.49 -25.72
N GLN A 252 -24.06 33.84 -24.59
CA GLN A 252 -24.31 35.24 -24.23
C GLN A 252 -23.12 35.88 -23.49
N THR A 253 -22.36 35.07 -22.75
CA THR A 253 -21.38 35.57 -21.80
C THR A 253 -19.93 35.38 -22.26
N CYS A 254 -19.66 34.44 -23.18
CA CYS A 254 -18.31 34.14 -23.65
C CYS A 254 -17.92 34.89 -24.92
N ASN A 255 -16.69 35.42 -24.94
CA ASN A 255 -16.12 36.14 -26.08
C ASN A 255 -15.29 35.21 -26.99
N PHE A 256 -15.94 34.59 -27.96
CA PHE A 256 -15.25 33.80 -28.98
C PHE A 256 -14.63 34.73 -30.04
N ARG A 257 -13.31 34.70 -30.18
CA ARG A 257 -12.60 35.48 -31.20
C ARG A 257 -12.25 34.62 -32.39
N PHE A 258 -12.61 35.12 -33.58
CA PHE A 258 -12.19 34.56 -34.85
C PHE A 258 -10.75 34.99 -35.15
N MET A 259 -9.92 34.03 -35.55
CA MET A 259 -8.53 34.29 -35.94
C MET A 259 -8.21 33.58 -37.26
N THR A 260 -7.45 34.27 -38.11
CA THR A 260 -7.12 33.79 -39.45
C THR A 260 -5.77 33.07 -39.48
N ASN A 261 -5.71 31.93 -40.17
CA ASN A 261 -4.45 31.22 -40.47
C ASN A 261 -3.60 30.92 -39.24
N ARG A 262 -4.24 30.43 -38.16
CA ARG A 262 -3.57 30.12 -36.89
C ARG A 262 -3.42 28.62 -36.63
N VAL A 263 -4.00 27.75 -37.46
CA VAL A 263 -3.76 26.31 -37.34
C VAL A 263 -2.48 25.95 -38.08
N VAL A 264 -1.53 25.39 -37.35
CA VAL A 264 -0.35 24.70 -37.88
C VAL A 264 -0.37 23.24 -37.42
N PRO A 265 0.35 22.32 -38.09
CA PRO A 265 0.46 20.94 -37.61
C PRO A 265 1.09 20.90 -36.21
N HIS A 266 0.35 20.45 -35.21
CA HIS A 266 0.84 20.27 -33.84
C HIS A 266 -0.06 19.33 -33.04
N ILE A 267 0.43 18.89 -31.89
CA ILE A 267 -0.28 18.06 -30.92
C ILE A 267 -0.26 18.80 -29.60
N LEU A 268 -1.39 18.81 -28.91
CA LEU A 268 -1.52 19.31 -27.56
C LEU A 268 -1.95 18.19 -26.62
N ASP A 269 -1.33 18.14 -25.46
CA ASP A 269 -1.72 17.22 -24.39
C ASP A 269 -3.04 17.70 -23.74
N ILE A 270 -4.01 16.79 -23.60
CA ILE A 270 -5.26 17.04 -22.87
C ILE A 270 -5.25 16.30 -21.54
N SER A 271 -4.82 15.04 -21.54
CA SER A 271 -4.82 14.16 -20.38
C SER A 271 -3.79 13.03 -20.57
N SER A 272 -3.59 12.19 -19.54
CA SER A 272 -2.56 11.15 -19.53
C SER A 272 -2.56 10.20 -20.73
N ASN A 273 -3.70 10.03 -21.41
CA ASN A 273 -3.86 9.19 -22.58
C ASN A 273 -4.60 9.88 -23.74
N GLN A 274 -4.83 11.20 -23.71
CA GLN A 274 -5.55 11.89 -24.77
C GLN A 274 -4.77 13.09 -25.30
N ILE A 275 -4.69 13.16 -26.62
CA ILE A 275 -4.03 14.24 -27.32
C ILE A 275 -5.00 14.93 -28.29
N LEU A 276 -4.89 16.24 -28.41
CA LEU A 276 -5.56 17.04 -29.45
C LEU A 276 -4.64 17.17 -30.65
N VAL A 277 -5.09 16.69 -31.80
CA VAL A 277 -4.31 16.66 -33.04
C VAL A 277 -4.81 17.74 -34.00
N TYR A 278 -3.88 18.49 -34.58
CA TYR A 278 -4.13 19.49 -35.61
C TYR A 278 -3.38 19.16 -36.90
N LEU A 279 -4.10 19.13 -38.02
CA LEU A 279 -3.56 19.04 -39.39
C LEU A 279 -2.50 17.95 -39.58
N MET A 280 -2.76 16.73 -39.12
CA MET A 280 -1.89 15.58 -39.34
C MET A 280 -2.62 14.50 -40.12
N ASP A 281 -2.06 14.06 -41.24
CA ASP A 281 -2.67 12.97 -42.02
C ASP A 281 -2.23 11.59 -41.51
N GLU A 282 -1.02 11.51 -40.96
CA GLU A 282 -0.43 10.28 -40.42
C GLU A 282 0.35 10.60 -39.15
N ILE A 283 0.27 9.66 -38.21
CA ILE A 283 0.95 9.72 -36.91
C ILE A 283 1.62 8.38 -36.67
N ILE A 284 2.87 8.41 -36.20
CA ILE A 284 3.62 7.21 -35.87
C ILE A 284 3.46 6.94 -34.38
N LEU A 285 2.92 5.78 -34.04
CA LEU A 285 2.92 5.29 -32.67
C LEU A 285 4.11 4.36 -32.47
N GLU A 286 4.92 4.68 -31.47
CA GLU A 286 6.05 3.87 -31.04
C GLU A 286 5.77 3.33 -29.63
N CYS A 287 5.41 2.06 -29.56
CA CYS A 287 5.17 1.32 -28.33
C CYS A 287 6.32 0.34 -28.08
N GLN A 288 6.45 -0.20 -26.87
CA GLN A 288 7.59 -1.03 -26.39
C GLN A 288 8.20 -2.00 -27.41
N SER A 289 7.40 -2.64 -28.28
CA SER A 289 7.89 -3.60 -29.26
C SER A 289 7.34 -3.38 -30.68
N GLN A 290 6.60 -2.29 -30.92
CA GLN A 290 5.87 -2.09 -32.17
C GLN A 290 5.83 -0.63 -32.58
N ARG A 291 6.19 -0.38 -33.84
CA ARG A 291 6.00 0.90 -34.50
C ARG A 291 4.91 0.75 -35.55
N ARG A 292 3.84 1.54 -35.42
CA ARG A 292 2.71 1.50 -36.36
C ARG A 292 2.32 2.91 -36.82
N ILE A 293 1.97 3.03 -38.09
CA ILE A 293 1.42 4.27 -38.64
C ILE A 293 -0.10 4.23 -38.45
N VAL A 294 -0.64 5.27 -37.83
CA VAL A 294 -2.07 5.45 -37.61
C VAL A 294 -2.52 6.66 -38.41
N LYS A 295 -3.73 6.57 -38.97
CA LYS A 295 -4.36 7.69 -39.66
C LYS A 295 -4.58 8.84 -38.67
N GLY A 296 -4.05 10.00 -39.00
CA GLY A 296 -4.28 11.22 -38.26
C GLY A 296 -5.61 11.89 -38.61
N CYS A 297 -5.74 13.13 -38.19
CA CYS A 297 -6.88 13.96 -38.50
C CYS A 297 -6.49 15.45 -38.62
N ARG A 298 -7.39 16.21 -39.24
CA ARG A 298 -7.24 17.67 -39.32
C ARG A 298 -7.56 18.37 -38.00
N PHE A 299 -8.51 17.84 -37.24
CA PHE A 299 -8.86 18.27 -35.89
C PHE A 299 -9.64 17.17 -35.17
N CYS A 300 -9.02 16.54 -34.18
CA CYS A 300 -9.63 15.48 -33.38
C CYS A 300 -8.87 15.26 -32.07
N ILE A 301 -9.55 14.63 -31.12
CA ILE A 301 -8.94 14.07 -29.92
C ILE A 301 -8.64 12.59 -30.21
N MET A 302 -7.40 12.19 -30.02
CA MET A 302 -6.97 10.80 -30.15
C MET A 302 -6.64 10.24 -28.77
N THR A 303 -7.18 9.06 -28.47
CA THR A 303 -6.79 8.30 -27.27
C THR A 303 -5.60 7.41 -27.61
N ILE A 304 -4.49 7.61 -26.91
CA ILE A 304 -3.23 6.91 -27.14
C ILE A 304 -3.08 5.80 -26.09
N PRO A 305 -2.79 4.55 -26.50
CA PRO A 305 -2.54 3.46 -25.56
C PRO A 305 -1.40 3.77 -24.58
N CYS A 306 -1.48 3.21 -23.37
CA CYS A 306 -0.42 3.33 -22.39
C CYS A 306 0.92 2.80 -22.93
N HIS A 307 2.03 3.41 -22.50
CA HIS A 307 3.39 3.04 -22.90
C HIS A 307 3.69 3.18 -24.40
N CYS A 308 2.92 4.01 -25.11
CA CYS A 308 3.20 4.40 -26.48
C CYS A 308 3.58 5.89 -26.53
N ALA A 309 4.58 6.19 -27.35
CA ALA A 309 4.93 7.54 -27.75
C ALA A 309 4.32 7.87 -29.11
N VAL A 310 4.05 9.14 -29.31
CA VAL A 310 3.55 9.67 -30.57
C VAL A 310 4.69 10.41 -31.26
N VAL A 311 5.17 9.87 -32.36
CA VAL A 311 6.28 10.42 -33.15
C VAL A 311 5.72 11.03 -34.42
N THR A 312 6.16 12.24 -34.73
CA THR A 312 5.86 12.93 -35.99
C THR A 312 7.17 13.40 -36.63
N THR A 313 7.09 13.97 -37.83
CA THR A 313 8.27 14.53 -38.52
C THR A 313 8.87 15.74 -37.81
N ALA A 314 8.11 16.43 -36.96
CA ALA A 314 8.53 17.68 -36.32
C ALA A 314 8.71 17.58 -34.79
N MET A 315 8.11 16.57 -34.14
CA MET A 315 8.11 16.45 -32.68
C MET A 315 7.81 15.02 -32.22
N THR A 316 8.24 14.73 -31.00
CA THR A 316 7.90 13.51 -30.26
C THR A 316 7.12 13.88 -29.01
N TYR A 317 6.02 13.20 -28.78
CA TYR A 317 5.22 13.28 -27.57
C TYR A 317 5.36 11.96 -26.80
N ASP A 318 6.05 12.01 -25.67
CA ASP A 318 6.19 10.87 -24.77
C ASP A 318 4.99 10.87 -23.82
N GLY A 319 4.05 9.95 -24.05
CA GLY A 319 2.85 9.84 -23.21
C GLY A 319 3.19 9.61 -21.74
N HIS A 320 2.25 9.95 -20.84
CA HIS A 320 2.46 9.79 -19.40
C HIS A 320 2.55 8.30 -19.00
N ILE A 321 3.78 7.81 -18.82
CA ILE A 321 4.10 6.39 -18.54
C ILE A 321 3.55 5.90 -17.18
N THR A 322 3.40 6.79 -16.20
CA THR A 322 3.18 6.42 -14.79
C THR A 322 1.72 6.50 -14.31
N THR A 323 0.83 7.14 -15.06
CA THR A 323 -0.56 7.42 -14.64
C THR A 323 -1.61 6.79 -15.54
N CYS A 324 -1.19 5.92 -16.46
CA CYS A 324 -2.06 5.28 -17.43
C CYS A 324 -2.38 3.85 -16.98
N SER A 325 -3.65 3.57 -16.69
CA SER A 325 -4.15 2.27 -16.18
C SER A 325 -4.98 1.50 -17.21
N ASP A 326 -5.08 2.01 -18.43
CA ASP A 326 -5.95 1.47 -19.47
C ASP A 326 -5.18 0.51 -20.40
N ASN A 327 -5.56 -0.78 -20.38
CA ASN A 327 -4.91 -1.81 -21.21
C ASN A 327 -5.39 -1.80 -22.67
N SER A 328 -6.22 -0.84 -23.07
CA SER A 328 -6.68 -0.72 -24.45
C SER A 328 -5.51 -0.50 -25.41
N THR A 329 -5.46 -1.32 -26.45
CA THR A 329 -4.50 -1.18 -27.56
C THR A 329 -5.08 -0.40 -28.74
N GLU A 330 -6.35 -0.02 -28.66
CA GLU A 330 -7.08 0.65 -29.73
C GLU A 330 -6.93 2.17 -29.63
N VAL A 331 -6.67 2.78 -30.77
CA VAL A 331 -6.67 4.24 -30.92
C VAL A 331 -8.07 4.66 -31.29
N THR A 332 -8.72 5.41 -30.40
CA THR A 332 -10.03 6.01 -30.69
C THR A 332 -9.86 7.45 -31.13
N GLN A 333 -10.75 7.89 -32.03
CA GLN A 333 -10.74 9.24 -32.58
C GLN A 333 -12.09 9.91 -32.35
N LEU A 334 -12.08 11.03 -31.65
CA LEU A 334 -13.25 11.86 -31.37
C LEU A 334 -13.10 13.20 -32.08
N HIS A 335 -14.14 13.68 -32.75
CA HIS A 335 -14.12 14.97 -33.43
C HIS A 335 -14.88 16.03 -32.61
N PRO A 336 -14.18 16.97 -31.96
CA PRO A 336 -14.84 18.00 -31.19
C PRO A 336 -15.65 18.92 -32.10
N ILE A 337 -16.81 19.35 -31.60
CA ILE A 337 -17.69 20.25 -32.32
C ILE A 337 -17.40 21.68 -31.88
N ASN A 338 -17.22 22.57 -32.85
CA ASN A 338 -17.06 23.99 -32.59
C ASN A 338 -18.39 24.64 -32.21
N LEU A 339 -18.65 24.72 -30.90
CA LEU A 339 -19.86 25.35 -30.37
C LEU A 339 -20.01 26.82 -30.76
N ALA A 340 -18.91 27.54 -31.04
CA ALA A 340 -18.96 28.92 -31.52
C ALA A 340 -19.65 29.06 -32.88
N LEU A 341 -19.67 27.99 -33.69
CA LEU A 341 -20.21 28.03 -35.05
C LEU A 341 -21.62 27.50 -35.18
N LEU A 342 -22.00 26.52 -34.35
CA LEU A 342 -23.38 26.07 -34.28
C LEU A 342 -24.33 27.22 -33.87
N GLN A 343 -23.81 28.20 -33.14
CA GLN A 343 -24.50 29.44 -32.76
C GLN A 343 -25.04 30.24 -33.96
N LYS A 344 -24.24 30.42 -35.02
CA LYS A 344 -24.60 31.29 -36.15
C LYS A 344 -25.64 30.68 -37.09
N LYS A 345 -25.78 29.35 -37.10
CA LYS A 345 -26.69 28.64 -37.99
C LYS A 345 -28.12 28.58 -37.45
N ILE A 346 -28.29 28.60 -36.12
CA ILE A 346 -29.61 28.54 -35.46
C ILE A 346 -30.29 29.92 -35.42
N GLN A 347 -29.53 31.01 -35.24
CA GLN A 347 -30.09 32.37 -35.23
C GLN A 347 -30.57 32.91 -36.60
N ARG A 348 -30.33 32.20 -37.71
CA ARG A 348 -30.77 32.61 -39.06
C ARG A 348 -32.11 32.01 -39.51
N HIS A 349 -32.80 31.26 -38.65
CA HIS A 349 -34.07 30.59 -38.97
C HIS A 349 -35.21 30.86 -37.97
N THR A 350 -35.24 32.04 -37.36
CA THR A 350 -36.41 32.56 -36.65
C THR A 350 -36.82 33.91 -37.20
#